data_AF-A0A920PC97-F1
#
_entry.id   AF-A0A920PC97-F1
#
_cell.length_a   1.000
_cell.length_b   1.000
_cell.length_c   1.000
_cell.angle_alpha   90.00
_cell.angle_beta   90.00
_cell.angle_gamma   90.00
#
_symmetry.space_group_name_H-M   'P 1'
#
loop_
_entity.id
_entity.type
_entity.pdbx_description
1 polymer ?
#
loop_
_entity_poly.entity_id
_entity_poly.type
_entity_poly.pdbx_seq_one_letter_code
_entity_poly.pdbx_strand_id
1 'polypeptide(L)' 'MRSWKIRVAGLLLMIIGGFLFVWSVRDIQSEWPQIFVGLLSIFSTAMGFALSIMPLDIAEDSED' A
#
# COMPACT_ATOMS: atom_id res chain seq x y z
N MET A 1 -11.68 2.33 17.39
CA MET A 1 -10.92 1.06 17.08
C MET A 1 -10.71 0.83 15.58
N ARG A 2 -11.62 1.34 14.74
CA ARG A 2 -11.59 1.18 13.28
C ARG A 2 -10.42 1.95 12.64
N SER A 3 -10.13 3.16 13.15
CA SER A 3 -9.00 4.01 12.73
C SER A 3 -7.64 3.27 12.82
N TRP A 4 -7.35 2.60 13.94
CA TRP A 4 -6.12 1.83 14.13
C TRP A 4 -5.96 0.67 13.13
N LYS A 5 -7.06 -0.05 12.82
CA LYS A 5 -7.05 -1.16 11.85
C LYS A 5 -6.69 -0.69 10.44
N ILE A 6 -7.18 0.49 10.05
CA ILE A 6 -6.90 1.07 8.73
C ILE A 6 -5.42 1.49 8.62
N ARG A 7 -4.84 2.05 9.69
CA ARG A 7 -3.40 2.37 9.70
C ARG A 7 -2.52 1.13 9.62
N VAL A 8 -2.87 0.05 10.32
CA VAL A 8 -2.17 -1.23 10.21
C VAL A 8 -2.29 -1.81 8.80
N ALA A 9 -3.47 -1.71 8.18
CA ALA A 9 -3.67 -2.12 6.79
C ALA A 9 -2.80 -1.30 5.81
N GLY A 10 -2.71 0.02 6.02
CA GLY A 10 -1.83 0.90 5.26
C GLY A 10 -0.35 0.50 5.38
N LEU A 11 0.11 0.20 6.60
CA LEU A 11 1.49 -0.24 6.84
C LEU A 11 1.79 -1.60 6.18
N LEU A 12 0.87 -2.56 6.25
CA LEU A 12 1.00 -3.83 5.54
C LEU A 12 1.07 -3.64 4.02
N LEU A 13 0.25 -2.75 3.46
CA LEU A 13 0.28 -2.41 2.03
C LEU A 13 1.62 -1.81 1.60
N MET A 14 2.27 -1.01 2.45
CA MET A 14 3.61 -0.49 2.19
C MET A 14 4.68 -1.60 2.21
N ILE A 15 4.59 -2.54 3.16
CA ILE A 15 5.50 -3.70 3.20
C ILE A 15 5.33 -4.57 1.95
N ILE A 16 4.08 -4.85 1.55
CA ILE A 16 3.77 -5.62 0.34
C ILE A 16 4.29 -4.89 -0.91
N GLY A 17 4.11 -3.56 -0.98
CA GLY A 17 4.66 -2.74 -2.05
C GLY A 17 6.18 -2.85 -2.14
N GLY A 18 6.90 -2.72 -1.02
CA GLY A 18 8.35 -2.92 -0.99
C GLY A 18 8.78 -4.32 -1.43
N PHE A 19 8.06 -5.36 -0.99
CA PHE A 19 8.33 -6.74 -1.41
C PHE A 19 8.11 -6.93 -2.92
N LEU A 20 6.99 -6.45 -3.46
CA LEU A 20 6.69 -6.51 -4.89
C LEU A 20 7.73 -5.76 -5.73
N PHE A 21 8.25 -4.65 -5.23
CA PHE A 21 9.31 -3.91 -5.89
C PHE A 21 10.59 -4.74 -5.99
N VAL A 22 11.04 -5.32 -4.86
CA VAL A 22 12.22 -6.20 -4.84
C VAL A 22 12.04 -7.39 -5.76
N TRP A 23 10.86 -8.02 -5.73
CA TRP A 23 10.53 -9.16 -6.58
C TRP A 23 10.53 -8.79 -8.07
N SER A 24 9.97 -7.63 -8.42
CA SER A 24 9.99 -7.08 -9.78
C SER A 24 11.42 -6.89 -10.29
N VAL A 25 12.30 -6.26 -9.51
CA VAL A 25 13.68 -5.97 -9.97
C VAL A 25 14.62 -7.16 -9.92
N ARG A 26 14.39 -8.13 -9.02
CA ARG A 26 15.32 -9.24 -8.77
C ARG A 26 14.99 -10.48 -9.58
N ASP A 27 13.71 -10.88 -9.61
CA ASP A 27 13.32 -12.21 -10.07
C ASP A 27 12.62 -12.18 -11.43
N ILE A 28 12.02 -11.05 -11.82
CA ILE A 28 11.33 -10.91 -13.10
C ILE A 28 12.28 -10.36 -14.16
N GLN A 29 12.66 -11.21 -15.12
CA GLN A 29 13.56 -10.84 -16.23
C GLN A 29 12.81 -10.43 -17.51
N SER A 30 11.52 -10.75 -17.61
CA SER A 30 10.69 -10.35 -18.76
C SER A 30 10.16 -8.93 -18.56
N GLU A 31 10.32 -8.11 -19.60
CA GLU A 31 10.10 -6.66 -19.56
C GLU A 31 8.66 -6.28 -19.14
N TRP A 32 7.66 -6.86 -19.81
CA TRP A 32 6.25 -6.53 -19.54
C TRP A 32 5.80 -6.94 -18.14
N PRO A 33 6.00 -8.20 -17.68
CA PRO A 33 5.70 -8.58 -16.31
C PRO A 33 6.45 -7.74 -15.28
N GLN A 34 7.71 -7.39 -15.53
CA GLN A 34 8.51 -6.57 -14.62
C GLN A 34 7.86 -5.18 -14.44
N ILE A 35 7.49 -4.53 -15.54
CA ILE A 35 6.82 -3.22 -15.54
C ILE A 35 5.48 -3.32 -14.80
N PHE A 36 4.65 -4.33 -15.09
CA PHE A 36 3.36 -4.50 -14.42
C PHE A 36 3.50 -4.67 -12.91
N VAL A 37 4.41 -5.54 -12.47
CA VAL A 37 4.64 -5.78 -11.03
C VAL A 37 5.30 -4.56 -10.38
N GLY A 38 6.16 -3.85 -11.10
CA GLY A 38 6.76 -2.59 -10.65
C GLY A 38 5.72 -1.51 -10.41
N LEU A 39 4.81 -1.30 -11.37
CA LEU A 39 3.69 -0.36 -11.23
C LEU A 39 2.73 -0.77 -10.10
N LEU A 40 2.46 -2.07 -9.96
CA LEU A 40 1.66 -2.59 -8.85
C LEU A 40 2.32 -2.32 -7.50
N SER A 41 3.64 -2.43 -7.42
CA SER A 41 4.41 -2.12 -6.20
C SER A 41 4.28 -0.65 -5.81
N ILE A 42 4.37 0.25 -6.79
CA ILE A 42 4.23 1.71 -6.60
C ILE A 42 2.80 2.02 -6.16
N PHE A 43 1.80 1.44 -6.82
CA PHE A 43 0.40 1.59 -6.46
C PHE A 43 0.12 1.12 -5.03
N SER A 44 0.59 -0.08 -4.66
CA SER A 44 0.44 -0.63 -3.30
C SER A 44 1.08 0.28 -2.26
N THR A 45 2.28 0.78 -2.53
CA THR A 45 3.02 1.65 -1.60
C THR A 45 2.32 3.01 -1.44
N ALA A 46 1.89 3.61 -2.56
CA ALA A 46 1.17 4.88 -2.54
C ALA A 46 -0.18 4.77 -1.83
N MET A 47 -0.93 3.69 -2.07
CA MET A 47 -2.19 3.41 -1.39
C MET A 47 -1.99 3.16 0.11
N GLY A 48 -0.96 2.38 0.47
CA GLY A 48 -0.61 2.17 1.88
C GLY A 48 -0.24 3.46 2.60
N PHE A 49 0.53 4.33 1.94
CA PHE A 49 0.84 5.66 2.46
C PHE A 49 -0.40 6.54 2.60
N ALA A 50 -1.28 6.58 1.59
CA ALA A 50 -2.52 7.35 1.63
C ALA A 50 -3.41 6.94 2.82
N LEU A 51 -3.57 5.63 3.05
CA LEU A 51 -4.31 5.10 4.20
C LEU A 51 -3.66 5.44 5.55
N SER A 52 -2.35 5.62 5.59
CA SER A 52 -1.63 5.99 6.82
C SER A 52 -1.84 7.44 7.22
N ILE A 53 -1.99 8.35 6.24
CA ILE A 53 -2.15 9.79 6.45
C ILE A 53 -3.61 10.26 6.41
N MET A 54 -4.54 9.38 6.04
CA MET A 54 -5.96 9.69 5.97
C MET A 54 -6.47 10.17 7.34
N PRO A 55 -7.17 11.32 7.43
CA PRO A 55 -7.74 11.81 8.67
C PRO A 55 -8.99 10.99 9.03
N LEU A 56 -8.77 9.83 9.64
CA LEU A 56 -9.82 8.87 10.00
C LEU A 56 -10.60 9.28 11.25
N ASP A 57 -10.02 10.13 12.08
CA ASP A 57 -10.61 10.56 13.35
C ASP A 57 -11.80 11.51 13.13
N ILE A 58 -11.84 12.23 11.99
CA ILE A 58 -12.96 13.12 11.61
C ILE A 58 -14.19 12.31 11.15
N ALA A 59 -13.99 11.09 10.64
CA ALA A 59 -15.07 10.25 10.15
C ALA A 59 -15.73 9.38 11.24
N GLU A 60 -15.05 9.15 12.37
CA GLU A 60 -15.59 8.39 13.51
C GLU A 60 -16.59 9.26 14.30
N ASP A 61 -16.38 10.59 14.39
CA ASP A 61 -17.26 11.55 15.08
C ASP A 61 -18.55 11.93 14.32
N SER A 62 -18.69 11.54 13.05
CA SER A 62 -19.88 11.83 12.22
C SER A 62 -20.92 10.70 12.17
N GLU A 63 -20.65 9.58 12.84
CA GLU A 63 -21.55 8.41 12.92
C GLU A 63 -22.36 8.34 14.23
N ASP A 64 -22.29 9.36 15.11
CA ASP A 64 -23.10 9.49 16.33
C ASP A 64 -24.21 10.56 16.23
#